data_AF-A0A7V8Y1A5-F1
#
_entry.id   AF-A0A7V8Y1A5-F1
#
_cell.length_a   1.000
_cell.length_b   1.000
_cell.length_c   1.000
_cell.angle_alpha   90.00
_cell.angle_beta   90.00
_cell.angle_gamma   90.00
#
_symmetry.space_group_name_H-M   'P 1'
#
loop_
_entity.id
_entity.type
_entity.pdbx_description
1 polymer ?
#
loop_
_entity_poly.entity_id
_entity_poly.type
_entity_poly.pdbx_seq_one_letter_code
_entity_poly.pdbx_strand_id
1 'polypeptide(L)' 'MNDDDRLITSGDVARRLGVGTRTVGAWVRRGWLRPAVTTPGGRYRFRWSEVTEQLREARERDD' A
#
# COMPACT_ATOMS: atom_id res chain seq x y z
N MET A 1 2.61 -20.64 4.25
CA MET A 1 3.03 -19.25 4.54
C MET A 1 2.46 -18.42 3.41
N ASN A 2 1.43 -17.59 3.66
CA ASN A 2 0.78 -16.80 2.61
C ASN A 2 1.78 -15.78 2.05
N ASP A 3 1.90 -15.70 0.73
CA ASP A 3 2.76 -14.71 0.07
C ASP A 3 2.27 -13.28 0.36
N ASP A 4 0.98 -13.14 0.68
CA ASP A 4 0.32 -11.86 0.93
C ASP A 4 0.76 -11.15 2.22
N ASP A 5 1.37 -11.88 3.16
CA ASP A 5 1.91 -11.30 4.40
C ASP A 5 3.39 -10.88 4.28
N ARG A 6 4.01 -11.12 3.13
CA ARG A 6 5.39 -10.68 2.88
C ARG A 6 5.43 -9.18 2.61
N LEU A 7 6.52 -8.56 3.08
CA LEU A 7 6.77 -7.14 2.86
C LEU A 7 7.18 -6.87 1.41
N ILE A 8 6.31 -6.20 0.68
CA ILE A 8 6.53 -5.77 -0.70
C ILE A 8 6.81 -4.26 -0.78
N THR A 9 7.44 -3.81 -1.87
CA THR A 9 7.77 -2.39 -2.06
C THR A 9 6.58 -1.60 -2.61
N SER A 10 6.64 -0.26 -2.56
CA SER A 10 5.68 0.59 -3.29
C SER A 10 5.62 0.28 -4.79
N GLY A 11 6.73 -0.16 -5.39
CA GLY A 11 6.79 -0.58 -6.80
C GLY A 11 6.01 -1.85 -7.06
N ASP A 12 6.11 -2.83 -6.16
CA ASP A 12 5.35 -4.06 -6.25
C ASP A 12 3.86 -3.82 -6.07
N VAL A 13 3.47 -2.99 -5.08
CA VAL A 13 2.07 -2.57 -4.88
C VAL A 13 1.54 -1.91 -6.15
N ALA A 14 2.29 -0.95 -6.70
CA ALA A 14 1.93 -0.24 -7.93
C ALA A 14 1.71 -1.21 -9.10
N ARG A 15 2.63 -2.17 -9.29
CA ARG A 15 2.53 -3.20 -10.33
C ARG A 15 1.32 -4.10 -10.14
N ARG A 16 1.04 -4.56 -8.92
CA ARG A 16 -0.13 -5.42 -8.62
C ARG A 16 -1.45 -4.68 -8.85
N LEU A 17 -1.50 -3.38 -8.57
CA LEU A 17 -2.70 -2.54 -8.74
C LEU A 17 -2.83 -1.90 -10.13
N GLY A 18 -1.84 -2.06 -11.01
CA GLY A 18 -1.84 -1.44 -12.34
C GLY A 18 -1.75 0.09 -12.32
N VAL A 19 -1.14 0.67 -11.27
CA VAL A 19 -1.00 2.13 -11.11
C VAL A 19 0.47 2.54 -11.09
N GLY A 20 0.75 3.85 -11.13
CA GLY A 20 2.09 4.38 -10.94
C GLY A 20 2.52 4.38 -9.47
N THR A 21 3.82 4.26 -9.20
CA THR A 21 4.41 4.36 -7.84
C THR A 21 4.11 5.69 -7.16
N ARG A 22 3.99 6.77 -7.94
CA ARG A 22 3.57 8.10 -7.44
C ARG A 22 2.14 8.10 -6.92
N THR A 23 1.25 7.29 -7.50
CA THR A 23 -0.14 7.12 -7.04
C THR A 23 -0.17 6.46 -5.67
N VAL A 24 0.60 5.38 -5.48
CA VAL A 24 0.76 4.72 -4.18
C VAL A 24 1.26 5.72 -3.13
N GLY A 25 2.28 6.51 -3.45
CA GLY A 25 2.77 7.57 -2.55
C GLY A 25 1.74 8.65 -2.25
N ALA A 26 0.88 9.01 -3.22
CA ALA A 26 -0.20 9.95 -3.00
C ALA A 26 -1.29 9.39 -2.07
N TRP A 27 -1.66 8.11 -2.23
CA TRP A 27 -2.59 7.43 -1.34
C TRP A 27 -2.07 7.32 0.09
N VAL A 28 -0.76 7.09 0.27
CA VAL A 28 -0.14 7.15 1.59
C VAL A 28 -0.27 8.54 2.22
N ARG A 29 0.03 9.60 1.46
CA ARG A 29 -0.13 10.99 1.95
C ARG A 29 -1.57 11.37 2.26
N ARG A 30 -2.53 10.79 1.54
CA ARG A 30 -3.97 10.97 1.78
C ARG A 30 -4.49 10.11 2.94
N GLY A 31 -3.69 9.17 3.44
CA GLY A 31 -4.09 8.25 4.50
C GLY A 31 -4.95 7.07 4.04
N TRP A 32 -5.17 6.91 2.74
CA TRP A 32 -5.88 5.77 2.14
C TRP A 32 -5.06 4.49 2.17
N LEU A 33 -3.72 4.63 2.20
CA LEU A 33 -2.80 3.53 2.44
C LEU A 33 -1.87 3.86 3.60
N ARG A 34 -1.51 2.83 4.37
CA ARG A 34 -0.59 2.87 5.50
C ARG A 34 0.45 1.78 5.29
N PRO A 35 1.73 2.13 5.21
CA PRO A 35 2.79 1.15 5.12
C PRO A 35 2.92 0.38 6.44
N ALA A 36 3.11 -0.93 6.35
CA ALA A 36 3.42 -1.78 7.49
C ALA A 36 4.76 -1.41 8.14
N VAL A 37 5.74 -1.02 7.31
CA VAL A 37 7.07 -0.57 7.75
C VAL A 37 7.54 0.58 6.88
N THR A 38 8.13 1.60 7.51
CA THR A 38 8.92 2.63 6.82
C THR A 38 10.38 2.41 7.18
N THR A 39 11.24 2.21 6.17
CA THR A 39 12.67 2.04 6.41
C THR A 39 13.32 3.35 6.86
N PRO A 40 14.50 3.32 7.51
CA PRO A 40 15.20 4.55 7.92
C PRO A 40 15.48 5.53 6.76
N GLY A 41 15.63 5.01 5.53
CA GLY A 41 15.77 5.82 4.31
C GLY A 41 14.46 6.33 3.70
N GLY A 42 13.33 6.22 4.43
CA GLY A 42 12.02 6.72 3.99
C GLY A 42 11.32 5.87 2.94
N ARG A 43 11.75 4.62 2.69
CA ARG A 43 11.07 3.73 1.74
C ARG A 43 9.94 2.98 2.44
N TYR A 44 8.79 2.94 1.81
CA TYR A 44 7.62 2.22 2.31
C TYR A 44 7.67 0.72 1.97
N ARG A 45 7.21 -0.09 2.93
CA ARG A 45 6.96 -1.52 2.79
C ARG A 45 5.54 -1.82 3.22
N PHE A 46 4.89 -2.70 2.48
CA PHE A 46 3.48 -3.02 2.64
C PHE A 46 3.31 -4.53 2.76
N ARG A 47 2.29 -4.98 3.50
CA ARG A 47 1.72 -6.31 3.33
C ARG A 47 0.61 -6.22 2.30
N TRP A 48 0.51 -7.22 1.42
CA TRP A 48 -0.52 -7.19 0.39
C TRP A 48 -1.92 -7.36 0.98
N SER A 49 -2.06 -8.21 1.99
CA SER A 49 -3.29 -8.39 2.77
C SER A 49 -3.83 -7.07 3.34
N GLU A 50 -2.96 -6.26 3.95
CA GLU A 50 -3.34 -4.95 4.49
C GLU A 50 -3.69 -3.92 3.41
N VAL A 51 -3.00 -3.95 2.26
CA VAL A 51 -3.26 -3.02 1.16
C VAL A 51 -4.68 -3.21 0.61
N THR A 52 -5.10 -4.46 0.40
CA THR A 52 -6.44 -4.74 -0.14
C THR A 52 -7.54 -4.36 0.85
N GLU A 53 -7.33 -4.63 2.15
CA GLU A 53 -8.24 -4.23 3.22
C GLU A 53 -8.38 -2.70 3.31
N GLN A 54 -7.26 -1.97 3.35
CA GLN A 54 -7.28 -0.51 3.47
C GLN A 54 -7.93 0.18 2.26
N LEU A 55 -7.70 -0.31 1.04
CA LEU A 55 -8.35 0.27 -0.14
C LEU A 55 -9.86 0.04 -0.15
N ARG A 56 -10.32 -1.09 0.40
CA ARG A 56 -11.75 -1.35 0.58
C ARG A 56 -12.33 -0.36 1.60
N GLU A 57 -11.70 -0.21 2.76
CA GLU A 57 -12.14 0.76 3.76
C GLU A 57 -12.10 2.20 3.24
N ALA A 58 -11.07 2.56 2.47
CA ALA A 58 -10.94 3.91 1.91
C ALA A 58 -12.09 4.23 0.94
N ARG A 59 -12.54 3.23 0.18
CA ARG A 59 -13.71 3.38 -0.70
C ARG A 59 -15.00 3.58 0.09
N GLU A 60 -15.19 2.81 1.16
CA GLU A 60 -16.37 2.92 2.04
C GLU A 60 -16.44 4.26 2.81
N ARG A 61 -15.32 4.96 2.97
CA ARG A 61 -15.28 6.28 3.61
C ARG A 61 -15.55 7.45 2.66
N ASP A 62 -15.35 7.23 1.36
CA ASP A 62 -15.56 8.24 0.32
C ASP A 62 -17.00 8.21 -0.24
N ASP A 63 -17.78 7.17 0.09
CA ASP A 63 -19.23 7.02 -0.18
C ASP A 63 -20.09 7.67 0.94
#